data_AF-A0A9C7V7H6-F1
#
_entry.id   AF-A0A9C7V7H6-F1
#
_cell.length_a   1.000
_cell.length_b   1.000
_cell.length_c   1.000
_cell.angle_alpha   90.00
_cell.angle_beta   90.00
_cell.angle_gamma   90.00
#
_symmetry.space_group_name_H-M   'P 1'
#
loop_
_entity.id
_entity.type
_entity.pdbx_description
1 polymer ?
#
loop_
_entity_poly.entity_id
_entity_poly.type
_entity_poly.pdbx_seq_one_letter_code
_entity_poly.pdbx_strand_id
1 'polypeptide(L)'
;MKMNTILSKRIALMSFVALMLLSMTKATADVIINLGPEPACPYGYYDYEPYYCAPYGYYGPDWFIGGRFIGAGPWFHGPHEFRGHVDNHFDPKHGYRGAFPERGDVPFNHFRGNEVRNGRG
;
A
#
# COMPACT_ATOMS: atom_id res chain seq x y z
N MET A 1 -40.33 -32.00 44.32
CA MET A 1 -39.46 -30.81 44.48
C MET A 1 -38.18 -30.83 43.61
N LYS A 2 -37.50 -31.97 43.40
CA LYS A 2 -36.26 -32.07 42.58
C LYS A 2 -36.40 -31.67 41.09
N MET A 3 -37.56 -31.88 40.47
CA MET A 3 -37.79 -31.60 39.03
C MET A 3 -37.62 -30.11 38.69
N ASN A 4 -38.17 -29.21 39.53
CA ASN A 4 -38.15 -27.77 39.28
C ASN A 4 -36.75 -27.17 39.47
N THR A 5 -35.92 -27.78 40.33
CA THR A 5 -34.53 -27.36 40.57
C THR A 5 -33.59 -27.80 39.44
N ILE A 6 -33.90 -28.91 38.76
CA ILE A 6 -33.16 -29.37 37.58
C ILE A 6 -33.53 -28.51 36.36
N LEU A 7 -34.82 -28.16 36.23
CA LEU A 7 -35.31 -27.29 35.16
C LEU A 7 -34.73 -25.87 35.26
N SER A 8 -34.67 -25.28 36.47
CA SER A 8 -34.07 -23.94 36.67
C SER A 8 -32.57 -23.89 36.36
N LYS A 9 -31.82 -24.93 36.74
CA LYS A 9 -30.38 -25.04 36.43
C LYS A 9 -30.10 -25.14 34.93
N ARG A 10 -30.95 -25.86 34.18
CA ARG A 10 -30.82 -25.94 32.71
C ARG A 10 -31.13 -24.61 32.04
N ILE A 11 -32.15 -23.88 32.51
CA ILE A 11 -32.46 -22.54 32.01
C ILE A 11 -31.30 -21.59 32.26
N ALA A 12 -30.73 -21.59 33.48
CA ALA A 12 -29.58 -20.76 33.83
C ALA A 12 -28.31 -21.10 33.02
N LEU A 13 -28.07 -22.39 32.74
CA LEU A 13 -26.94 -22.81 31.93
C LEU A 13 -27.11 -22.38 30.46
N MET A 14 -28.32 -22.52 29.91
CA MET A 14 -28.63 -22.11 28.54
C MET A 14 -28.52 -20.60 28.34
N SER A 15 -28.96 -19.80 29.31
CA SER A 15 -28.80 -18.34 29.25
C SER A 15 -27.35 -17.90 29.38
N PHE A 16 -26.54 -18.58 30.19
CA PHE A 16 -25.10 -18.30 30.30
C PHE A 16 -24.34 -18.61 29.00
N VAL A 17 -24.65 -19.75 28.36
CA VAL A 17 -24.08 -20.12 27.04
C VAL A 17 -24.51 -19.12 25.96
N ALA A 18 -25.78 -18.73 25.93
CA ALA A 18 -26.28 -17.74 24.98
C ALA A 18 -25.55 -16.40 25.12
N LEU A 19 -25.35 -15.92 26.35
CA LEU A 19 -24.64 -14.67 26.63
C LEU A 19 -23.17 -14.73 26.22
N MET A 20 -22.52 -15.89 26.39
CA MET A 20 -21.13 -16.09 25.98
C MET A 20 -20.97 -16.08 24.45
N LEU A 21 -21.96 -16.56 23.70
CA LEU A 21 -21.97 -16.57 22.24
C LEU A 21 -22.15 -15.17 21.62
N LEU A 22 -22.80 -14.24 22.32
CA LEU A 22 -23.00 -12.85 21.86
C LEU A 22 -21.72 -12.00 21.91
N SER A 23 -20.74 -12.36 22.74
CA SER A 23 -19.49 -11.61 22.96
C SER A 23 -18.45 -11.77 21.84
N MET A 24 -18.77 -12.53 20.77
CA MET A 24 -17.82 -12.90 19.71
C MET A 24 -17.96 -12.05 18.43
N THR A 25 -18.64 -10.89 18.49
CA THR A 25 -18.71 -9.96 17.36
C THR A 25 -17.45 -9.10 17.30
N LYS A 26 -16.49 -9.52 16.47
CA LYS A 26 -15.37 -8.66 16.04
C LYS A 26 -15.92 -7.59 15.10
N ALA A 27 -15.94 -6.33 15.53
CA ALA A 27 -16.20 -5.21 14.63
C ALA A 27 -14.96 -4.99 13.75
N THR A 28 -15.06 -5.30 12.47
CA THR A 28 -14.07 -4.89 11.46
C THR A 28 -14.40 -3.46 11.06
N ALA A 29 -13.52 -2.51 11.39
CA ALA A 29 -13.64 -1.15 10.91
C ALA A 29 -12.91 -1.05 9.56
N ASP A 30 -13.67 -0.87 8.48
CA ASP A 30 -13.11 -0.54 7.17
C ASP A 30 -12.72 0.94 7.15
N VAL A 31 -11.41 1.21 7.10
CA VAL A 31 -10.90 2.57 6.90
C VAL A 31 -10.94 2.86 5.40
N ILE A 32 -11.92 3.66 4.96
CA ILE A 32 -11.95 4.17 3.59
C ILE A 32 -10.89 5.27 3.45
N ILE A 33 -9.71 4.88 2.99
CA ILE A 33 -8.69 5.82 2.53
C ILE A 33 -9.10 6.32 1.14
N ASN A 34 -9.61 7.56 1.08
CA ASN A 34 -9.86 8.26 -0.18
C ASN A 34 -8.52 8.62 -0.81
N LEU A 35 -7.95 7.69 -1.58
CA LEU A 35 -6.82 7.99 -2.43
C LEU A 35 -7.28 8.92 -3.55
N GLY A 36 -6.65 10.08 -3.64
CA GLY A 36 -6.93 11.08 -4.66
C GLY A 36 -6.52 10.61 -6.07
N PRO A 37 -6.52 11.53 -7.04
CA PRO A 37 -5.95 11.25 -8.36
C PRO A 37 -4.45 10.93 -8.26
N GLU A 38 -3.93 10.18 -9.22
CA GLU A 38 -2.50 9.88 -9.35
C GLU A 38 -1.68 11.18 -9.39
N PRO A 39 -0.54 11.27 -8.68
CA PRO A 39 0.32 12.45 -8.72
C PRO A 39 0.81 12.78 -10.14
N ALA A 40 0.61 14.03 -10.56
CA ALA A 40 1.05 14.52 -11.86
C ALA A 40 2.54 14.91 -11.86
N CYS A 41 3.42 13.91 -11.80
CA CYS A 41 4.88 14.10 -11.74
C CYS A 41 5.58 13.78 -13.07
N PRO A 42 6.66 14.50 -13.45
CA PRO A 42 7.32 14.30 -14.75
C PRO A 42 7.88 12.89 -14.98
N TYR A 43 8.39 12.23 -13.93
CA TYR A 43 9.07 10.92 -14.02
C TYR A 43 8.53 9.88 -13.04
N GLY A 44 7.31 10.11 -12.54
CA GLY A 44 6.71 9.30 -11.48
C GLY A 44 6.92 9.88 -10.08
N TYR A 45 6.47 9.13 -9.10
CA TYR A 45 6.39 9.52 -7.69
C TYR A 45 6.77 8.32 -6.81
N TYR A 46 7.23 8.55 -5.59
CA TYR A 46 7.60 7.44 -4.69
C TYR A 46 6.41 6.52 -4.41
N ASP A 47 6.64 5.22 -4.31
CA ASP A 47 5.64 4.18 -4.04
C ASP A 47 5.08 4.18 -2.61
N TYR A 48 5.42 5.19 -1.80
CA TYR A 48 5.00 5.35 -0.42
C TYR A 48 4.38 6.74 -0.17
N GLU A 49 3.48 6.81 0.80
CA GLU A 49 2.83 8.05 1.21
C GLU A 49 3.85 9.12 1.69
N PRO A 50 3.72 10.40 1.28
CA PRO A 50 2.59 11.01 0.56
C PRO A 50 2.74 11.07 -0.96
N TYR A 51 3.48 10.14 -1.56
CA TYR A 51 3.63 10.00 -3.01
C TYR A 51 4.20 11.26 -3.69
N TYR A 52 5.26 11.83 -3.09
CA TYR A 52 5.98 12.96 -3.69
C TYR A 52 6.63 12.58 -5.02
N CYS A 53 6.81 13.57 -5.91
CA CYS A 53 7.51 13.36 -7.17
C CYS A 53 8.92 12.84 -6.95
N ALA A 54 9.27 11.76 -7.63
CA ALA A 54 10.60 11.18 -7.59
C ALA A 54 11.48 11.83 -8.68
N PRO A 55 12.77 12.08 -8.41
CA PRO A 55 13.69 12.59 -9.41
C PRO A 55 13.90 11.61 -10.56
N TYR A 56 14.31 12.16 -11.70
CA TYR A 56 14.75 11.33 -12.81
C TYR A 56 15.88 10.41 -12.36
N GLY A 57 15.78 9.12 -12.70
CA GLY A 57 16.76 8.09 -12.33
C GLY A 57 16.33 7.23 -11.14
N TYR A 58 15.30 7.62 -10.36
CA TYR A 58 14.76 6.76 -9.30
C TYR A 58 14.15 5.48 -9.88
N TYR A 59 13.28 5.60 -10.89
CA TYR A 59 12.70 4.46 -11.58
C TYR A 59 13.54 4.04 -12.79
N GLY A 60 13.79 2.73 -12.91
CA GLY A 60 14.43 2.14 -14.07
C GLY A 60 13.49 2.02 -15.29
N PRO A 61 14.02 1.66 -16.47
CA PRO A 61 13.24 1.52 -17.71
C PRO A 61 12.04 0.59 -17.61
N ASP A 62 12.07 -0.41 -16.72
CA ASP A 62 10.98 -1.37 -16.52
C ASP A 62 9.66 -0.69 -16.11
N TRP A 63 9.73 0.47 -15.48
CA TRP A 63 8.57 1.25 -15.02
C TRP A 63 7.94 2.12 -16.11
N PHE A 64 8.43 2.05 -17.35
CA PHE A 64 7.99 2.90 -18.45
C PHE A 64 7.57 2.07 -19.66
N ILE A 65 6.37 2.34 -20.19
CA ILE A 65 5.88 1.76 -21.45
C ILE A 65 5.76 2.89 -22.48
N GLY A 66 6.57 2.83 -23.54
CA GLY A 66 6.62 3.89 -24.55
C GLY A 66 7.04 5.25 -23.97
N GLY A 67 7.88 5.25 -22.93
CA GLY A 67 8.34 6.46 -22.22
C GLY A 67 7.36 7.03 -21.20
N ARG A 68 6.19 6.41 -20.99
CA ARG A 68 5.23 6.83 -19.96
C ARG A 68 5.35 5.95 -18.71
N PHE A 69 5.42 6.59 -17.56
CA PHE A 69 5.40 5.92 -16.26
C PHE A 69 4.10 5.14 -16.09
N ILE A 70 4.19 3.89 -15.63
CA ILE A 70 3.04 2.99 -15.50
C ILE A 70 2.34 3.09 -14.13
N GLY A 71 2.78 4.02 -13.29
CA GLY A 71 2.34 4.18 -11.91
C GLY A 71 3.18 3.36 -10.93
N ALA A 72 2.92 3.59 -9.65
CA ALA A 72 3.41 2.80 -8.52
C ALA A 72 2.40 2.84 -7.37
N GLY A 73 2.47 1.85 -6.51
CA GLY A 73 1.58 1.71 -5.37
C GLY A 73 0.11 1.56 -5.82
N PRO A 74 -0.80 2.39 -5.28
CA PRO A 74 -2.23 2.29 -5.56
C PRO A 74 -2.65 2.57 -7.01
N TRP A 75 -1.87 3.37 -7.75
CA TRP A 75 -2.15 3.69 -9.16
C TRP A 75 -1.27 2.89 -10.11
N PHE A 76 -0.77 1.73 -9.68
CA PHE A 76 0.03 0.87 -10.55
C PHE A 76 -0.84 0.15 -11.59
N HIS A 77 -0.51 0.32 -12.87
CA HIS A 77 -1.26 -0.24 -14.00
C HIS A 77 -0.57 -1.43 -14.69
N GLY A 78 0.53 -1.94 -14.13
CA GLY A 78 1.29 -3.05 -14.71
C GLY A 78 0.80 -4.45 -14.30
N PRO A 79 1.49 -5.51 -14.76
CA PRO A 79 1.13 -6.89 -14.45
C PRO A 79 1.33 -7.23 -12.96
N HIS A 80 0.59 -8.22 -12.46
CA HIS A 80 0.67 -8.63 -11.05
C HIS A 80 2.06 -9.08 -10.61
N GLU A 81 2.78 -9.80 -11.47
CA GLU A 81 4.14 -10.28 -11.20
C GLU A 81 5.24 -9.28 -11.60
N PHE A 82 4.88 -8.00 -11.77
CA PHE A 82 5.83 -6.97 -12.13
C PHE A 82 6.97 -6.86 -11.12
N ARG A 83 8.19 -6.77 -11.65
CA ARG A 83 9.42 -6.53 -10.91
C ARG A 83 10.22 -5.46 -11.65
N GLY A 84 10.22 -4.25 -11.11
CA GLY A 84 10.90 -3.11 -11.71
C GLY A 84 12.09 -2.69 -10.85
N HIS A 85 13.18 -2.29 -11.50
CA HIS A 85 14.35 -1.79 -10.79
C HIS A 85 14.14 -0.35 -10.34
N VAL A 86 14.65 -0.01 -9.17
CA VAL A 86 14.75 1.36 -8.64
C VAL A 86 16.18 1.63 -8.19
N ASP A 87 16.55 2.91 -8.17
CA ASP A 87 17.80 3.40 -7.59
C ASP A 87 17.49 4.24 -6.34
N ASN A 88 17.59 3.62 -5.17
CA ASN A 88 17.30 4.25 -3.88
C ASN A 88 18.28 5.34 -3.47
N HIS A 89 19.41 5.52 -4.17
CA HIS A 89 20.25 6.69 -3.89
C HIS A 89 19.51 8.01 -4.15
N PHE A 90 18.42 7.96 -4.92
CA PHE A 90 17.51 9.06 -5.18
C PHE A 90 16.35 9.18 -4.17
N ASP A 91 16.28 8.31 -3.17
CA ASP A 91 15.22 8.34 -2.15
C ASP A 91 15.65 9.17 -0.92
N PRO A 92 14.85 10.18 -0.49
CA PRO A 92 15.12 10.96 0.71
C PRO A 92 15.27 10.13 1.99
N LYS A 93 14.56 8.99 2.09
CA LYS A 93 14.71 8.02 3.20
C LYS A 93 16.10 7.39 3.24
N HIS A 94 16.77 7.35 2.10
CA HIS A 94 18.13 6.84 1.93
C HIS A 94 19.18 7.97 1.88
N GLY A 95 18.80 9.20 2.25
CA GLY A 95 19.71 10.33 2.37
C GLY A 95 19.86 11.19 1.11
N TYR A 96 19.03 10.97 0.08
CA TYR A 96 18.99 11.87 -1.07
C TYR A 96 18.60 13.29 -0.66
N ARG A 97 19.36 14.27 -1.16
CA ARG A 97 19.13 15.71 -0.92
C ARG A 97 19.24 16.52 -2.22
N GLY A 98 19.21 15.85 -3.37
CA GLY A 98 19.28 16.51 -4.67
C GLY A 98 17.99 17.25 -5.01
N ALA A 99 18.02 17.95 -6.14
CA ALA A 99 16.85 18.64 -6.65
C ALA A 99 15.77 17.64 -7.08
N PHE A 100 14.52 17.95 -6.75
CA PHE A 100 13.37 17.27 -7.36
C PHE A 100 13.24 17.73 -8.81
N PRO A 101 12.69 16.89 -9.69
CA PRO A 101 12.66 17.19 -11.10
C PRO A 101 11.66 18.30 -11.38
N GLU A 102 12.06 19.25 -12.22
CA GLU A 102 11.19 20.29 -12.73
C GLU A 102 10.54 19.86 -14.06
N ARG A 103 9.50 20.59 -14.46
CA ARG A 103 8.84 20.36 -15.74
C ARG A 103 9.83 20.69 -16.87
N GLY A 104 10.28 19.66 -17.59
CA GLY A 104 11.14 19.82 -18.76
C GLY A 104 12.59 19.38 -18.57
N ASP A 105 12.92 18.76 -17.44
CA ASP A 105 14.24 18.17 -17.24
C ASP A 105 14.57 17.13 -18.33
N VAL A 106 15.86 16.97 -18.61
CA VAL A 106 16.35 16.03 -19.63
C VAL A 106 16.85 14.73 -19.00
N PRO A 107 16.71 13.59 -19.69
CA PRO A 107 17.24 12.31 -19.22
C PRO A 107 18.74 12.36 -18.92
N PHE A 108 19.16 11.84 -17.77
CA PHE A 108 20.54 11.40 -17.60
C PHE A 108 20.73 10.04 -18.28
N ASN A 109 21.81 9.88 -19.03
CA ASN A 109 22.17 8.58 -19.59
C ASN A 109 22.75 7.70 -18.47
N HIS A 110 22.21 6.48 -18.34
CA HIS A 110 22.60 5.39 -17.45
C HIS A 110 21.87 5.33 -16.09
N PHE A 111 20.79 4.55 -16.06
CA PHE A 111 20.16 4.07 -14.83
C PHE A 111 21.07 3.09 -14.08
N ARG A 112 21.13 3.18 -12.75
CA ARG A 112 21.91 2.29 -11.86
C ARG A 112 21.04 1.72 -10.75
N GLY A 113 20.14 0.81 -11.12
CA GLY A 113 19.27 0.15 -10.15
C GLY A 113 20.05 -0.57 -9.05
N ASN A 114 19.63 -0.39 -7.81
CA ASN A 114 20.18 -1.06 -6.62
C ASN A 114 19.12 -1.83 -5.83
N GLU A 115 17.84 -1.72 -6.19
CA GLU A 115 16.74 -2.48 -5.62
C GLU A 115 15.74 -2.89 -6.71
N VAL A 116 15.01 -3.98 -6.47
CA VAL A 116 13.88 -4.41 -7.30
C VAL A 116 12.62 -4.33 -6.46
N ARG A 117 11.61 -3.61 -6.95
CA ARG A 117 10.31 -3.48 -6.28
C ARG A 117 9.18 -4.05 -7.12
N ASN A 118 8.12 -4.48 -6.44
CA ASN A 118 6.87 -4.80 -7.08
C ASN A 118 6.09 -3.50 -7.35
N GLY A 119 5.03 -3.56 -8.16
CA GLY A 119 4.26 -2.37 -8.52
C GLY A 119 3.41 -1.78 -7.39
N ARG A 120 3.17 -2.49 -6.29
CA ARG A 120 2.19 -2.13 -5.25
C ARG A 120 2.75 -1.44 -4.01
N GLY A 121 4.08 -1.28 -3.93
CA GLY A 121 4.77 -0.80 -2.72
C GLY A 121 5.05 -1.95 -1.77
#